data_AF-A0A1H6CN99-F1
#
_entry.id   AF-A0A1H6CN99-F1
#
_cell.length_a   1.000
_cell.length_b   1.000
_cell.length_c   1.000
_cell.angle_alpha   90.00
_cell.angle_beta   90.00
_cell.angle_gamma   90.00
#
_symmetry.space_group_name_H-M   'P 1'
#
loop_
_entity.id
_entity.type
_entity.pdbx_description
1 polymer ?
#
loop_
_entity_poly.entity_id
_entity_poly.type
_entity_poly.pdbx_seq_one_letter_code
_entity_poly.pdbx_strand_id
1 'polypeptide(L)'
;MPRSPLGPHHPLPYTRRTLGWAAGLALAFAVLAAVVLTRHGTPYPVDTGPHRWSVRHRPHGWATAARGVTHAGTGPYPYLAAALGGWLAGSRGRWTAARAGVPLALLAVVGLLAEQLVRLALSTALHRARPPAADWAVSVSGYSFPSGHTSSSAMAAGLLAWGVLRAWPGAVGRTLAVLCAVAAVAVGCSRVYLGVHWPTDVLGGWLYAGCCLLLLLPPLDGYARRLDGSAPDRGSGVRP
;
A
#
# COMPACT_ATOMS: atom_id res chain seq x y z
N MET A 1 29.60 -19.30 -34.83
CA MET A 1 28.30 -19.77 -34.29
C MET A 1 27.66 -18.64 -33.49
N PRO A 2 26.45 -18.18 -33.86
CA PRO A 2 25.74 -17.16 -33.10
C PRO A 2 25.32 -17.73 -31.74
N ARG A 3 25.65 -17.01 -30.66
CA ARG A 3 25.19 -17.36 -29.30
C ARG A 3 23.67 -17.23 -29.26
N SER A 4 22.98 -18.25 -28.76
CA SER A 4 21.54 -18.19 -28.53
C SER A 4 21.21 -17.03 -27.56
N PRO A 5 20.07 -16.32 -27.72
CA PRO A 5 19.71 -15.21 -26.83
C PRO A 5 19.21 -15.68 -25.45
N LEU A 6 19.15 -16.99 -25.21
CA LEU A 6 18.61 -17.58 -24.00
C LEU A 6 19.74 -17.79 -22.99
N GLY A 7 20.24 -16.68 -22.44
CA GLY A 7 21.06 -16.65 -21.23
C GLY A 7 20.26 -17.08 -19.99
N PRO A 8 20.96 -17.49 -18.91
CA PRO A 8 20.47 -18.40 -17.88
C PRO A 8 19.30 -17.82 -17.09
N HIS A 9 18.41 -18.70 -16.62
CA HIS A 9 17.32 -18.42 -15.68
C HIS A 9 17.68 -17.26 -14.75
N HIS A 10 17.20 -16.05 -15.06
CA HIS A 10 17.33 -14.95 -14.12
C HIS A 10 16.55 -15.39 -12.88
N PRO A 11 17.21 -15.58 -11.72
CA PRO A 11 16.50 -15.96 -10.52
C PRO A 11 15.39 -14.93 -10.29
N LEU A 12 14.20 -15.41 -9.94
CA LEU A 12 13.07 -14.55 -9.62
C LEU A 12 13.54 -13.46 -8.64
N PRO A 13 13.07 -12.22 -8.74
CA PRO A 13 13.59 -11.09 -7.96
C PRO A 13 13.34 -11.19 -6.44
N TYR A 14 12.87 -12.34 -5.97
CA TYR A 14 12.47 -12.59 -4.59
C TYR A 14 13.55 -13.34 -3.83
N THR A 15 13.88 -12.83 -2.65
CA THR A 15 14.69 -13.58 -1.68
C THR A 15 13.80 -14.56 -0.90
N ARG A 16 14.37 -15.65 -0.39
CA ARG A 16 13.66 -16.58 0.52
C ARG A 16 13.04 -15.84 1.70
N ARG A 17 13.71 -14.81 2.21
CA ARG A 17 13.23 -13.98 3.31
C ARG A 17 12.01 -13.16 2.92
N THR A 18 12.01 -12.54 1.73
CA THR A 18 10.87 -11.80 1.20
C THR A 18 9.64 -12.69 1.06
N LEU A 19 9.81 -13.88 0.47
CA LEU A 19 8.73 -14.85 0.32
C LEU A 19 8.23 -15.36 1.67
N GLY A 20 9.13 -15.61 2.63
CA GLY A 20 8.76 -16.00 3.99
C GLY A 20 7.89 -14.96 4.69
N TRP A 21 8.26 -13.67 4.61
CA TRP A 21 7.44 -12.60 5.18
C TRP A 21 6.10 -12.42 4.46
N ALA A 22 6.08 -12.48 3.13
CA ALA A 22 4.84 -12.39 2.36
C ALA A 22 3.89 -13.54 2.71
N ALA A 23 4.42 -14.77 2.80
CA ALA A 23 3.65 -15.94 3.25
C ALA A 23 3.15 -15.79 4.69
N GLY A 24 3.97 -15.25 5.60
CA GLY A 24 3.57 -14.98 6.98
C GLY A 24 2.44 -13.96 7.07
N LEU A 25 2.50 -12.85 6.31
CA LEU A 25 1.43 -11.86 6.25
C LEU A 25 0.16 -12.42 5.60
N ALA A 26 0.30 -13.21 4.53
CA ALA A 26 -0.82 -13.90 3.89
C ALA A 26 -1.50 -14.88 4.84
N LEU A 27 -0.73 -15.65 5.60
CA LEU A 27 -1.23 -16.58 6.62
C LEU A 27 -1.94 -15.81 7.75
N ALA A 28 -1.33 -14.75 8.26
CA ALA A 28 -1.94 -13.91 9.29
C ALA A 28 -3.26 -13.29 8.81
N PHE A 29 -3.31 -12.82 7.55
CA PHE A 29 -4.53 -12.34 6.92
C PHE A 29 -5.59 -13.44 6.82
N ALA A 30 -5.21 -14.64 6.35
CA ALA A 30 -6.11 -15.78 6.21
C ALA A 30 -6.68 -16.23 7.57
N VAL A 31 -5.84 -16.30 8.61
CA VAL A 31 -6.27 -16.61 9.97
C VAL A 31 -7.22 -15.54 10.49
N LEU A 32 -6.90 -14.26 10.31
CA LEU A 32 -7.79 -13.16 10.72
C LEU A 32 -9.13 -13.24 9.98
N ALA A 33 -9.13 -13.47 8.67
CA ALA A 33 -10.33 -13.62 7.86
C ALA A 33 -11.17 -14.81 8.36
N ALA A 34 -10.55 -15.96 8.62
CA ALA A 34 -11.24 -17.13 9.17
C ALA A 34 -11.87 -16.82 10.54
N VAL A 35 -11.11 -16.19 11.46
CA VAL A 35 -11.60 -15.77 12.78
C VAL A 35 -12.81 -14.87 12.64
N VAL A 36 -12.70 -13.81 11.85
CA VAL A 36 -13.78 -12.85 11.59
C VAL A 36 -15.04 -13.50 11.03
N LEU A 37 -14.90 -14.55 10.23
CA LEU A 37 -16.03 -15.28 9.65
C LEU A 37 -16.65 -16.33 10.56
N THR A 38 -15.96 -16.79 11.62
CA THR A 38 -16.46 -17.88 12.48
C THR A 38 -17.79 -17.60 13.16
N ARG A 39 -18.13 -16.32 13.39
CA ARG A 39 -19.42 -15.91 13.99
C ARG A 39 -20.35 -15.24 12.98
N HIS A 40 -20.36 -15.75 11.74
CA HIS A 40 -21.12 -15.16 10.62
C HIS A 40 -20.84 -13.66 10.42
N GLY A 41 -19.60 -13.23 10.67
CA GLY A 41 -19.18 -11.83 10.54
C GLY A 41 -19.56 -10.91 11.71
N THR A 42 -20.17 -11.43 12.78
CA THR A 42 -20.48 -10.62 13.98
C THR A 42 -19.19 -10.10 14.64
N PRO A 43 -19.17 -8.83 15.10
CA PRO A 43 -17.96 -8.20 15.62
C PRO A 43 -17.55 -8.74 16.99
N TYR A 44 -16.25 -8.75 17.26
CA TYR A 44 -15.69 -9.16 18.55
C TYR A 44 -15.65 -7.99 19.55
N PRO A 45 -15.36 -8.22 20.85
CA PRO A 45 -15.12 -7.14 21.82
C PRO A 45 -14.02 -6.17 21.37
N VAL A 46 -12.96 -6.67 20.74
CA VAL A 46 -11.89 -5.85 20.15
C VAL A 46 -12.40 -4.95 19.01
N ASP A 47 -13.51 -5.32 18.36
CA ASP A 47 -14.14 -4.51 17.33
C ASP A 47 -15.10 -3.48 17.92
N THR A 48 -15.98 -3.94 18.82
CA THR A 48 -17.08 -3.14 19.37
C THR A 48 -16.63 -2.10 20.39
N GLY A 49 -15.58 -2.36 21.17
CA GLY A 49 -15.05 -1.41 22.16
C GLY A 49 -14.57 -0.10 21.53
N PRO A 50 -13.56 -0.13 20.64
CA PRO A 50 -13.08 1.06 19.93
C PRO A 50 -14.15 1.76 19.10
N HIS A 51 -15.04 0.99 18.47
CA HIS A 51 -16.17 1.53 17.72
C HIS A 51 -17.13 2.33 18.62
N ARG A 52 -17.58 1.75 19.74
CA ARG A 52 -18.48 2.43 20.68
C ARG A 52 -17.80 3.64 21.34
N TRP A 53 -16.51 3.55 21.61
CA TRP A 53 -15.75 4.70 22.10
C TRP A 53 -15.75 5.82 21.06
N SER A 54 -15.49 5.50 19.79
CA SER A 54 -15.46 6.50 18.72
C SER A 54 -16.81 7.18 18.54
N VAL A 55 -17.91 6.43 18.48
CA VAL A 55 -19.27 7.00 18.35
C VAL A 55 -19.59 7.96 19.52
N ARG A 56 -19.17 7.62 20.75
CA ARG A 56 -19.40 8.46 21.93
C ARG A 56 -18.47 9.68 22.03
N HIS A 57 -17.28 9.61 21.44
CA HIS A 57 -16.26 10.65 21.54
C HIS A 57 -15.94 11.23 20.15
N ARG A 58 -16.97 11.62 19.40
CA ARG A 58 -16.85 12.18 18.04
C ARG A 58 -17.36 13.62 17.92
N PRO A 59 -16.71 14.61 18.57
CA PRO A 59 -17.05 16.01 18.35
C PRO A 59 -16.80 16.41 16.88
N HIS A 60 -17.58 17.37 16.38
CA HIS A 60 -17.63 17.72 14.96
C HIS A 60 -16.26 18.07 14.35
N GLY A 61 -15.40 18.80 15.09
CA GLY A 61 -14.05 19.16 14.61
C GLY A 61 -13.19 17.95 14.30
N TRP A 62 -13.11 16.99 15.23
CA TRP A 62 -12.35 15.76 15.05
C TRP A 62 -12.97 14.83 13.98
N ALA A 63 -14.31 14.84 13.83
CA ALA A 63 -14.97 14.13 12.72
C ALA A 63 -14.59 14.70 11.35
N THR A 64 -14.53 16.02 11.22
CA THR A 64 -14.10 16.70 9.99
C THR A 64 -12.63 16.42 9.69
N ALA A 65 -11.75 16.47 10.70
CA ALA A 65 -10.35 16.09 10.54
C ALA A 65 -10.21 14.64 10.05
N ALA A 66 -10.97 13.70 10.64
CA ALA A 66 -10.95 12.30 10.22
C ALA A 66 -11.48 12.10 8.78
N ARG A 67 -12.50 12.87 8.36
CA ARG A 67 -12.93 12.90 6.95
C ARG A 67 -11.82 13.43 6.03
N GLY A 68 -11.14 14.49 6.44
CA GLY A 68 -9.97 15.01 5.73
C GLY A 68 -8.87 13.95 5.55
N VAL A 69 -8.48 13.30 6.65
CA VAL A 69 -7.46 12.25 6.66
C VAL A 69 -7.87 11.09 5.75
N THR A 70 -9.12 10.62 5.84
CA THR A 70 -9.52 9.44 5.08
C THR A 70 -9.57 9.67 3.56
N HIS A 71 -9.66 10.93 3.09
CA HIS A 71 -9.58 11.21 1.66
C HIS A 71 -8.26 10.73 1.05
N ALA A 72 -7.16 10.72 1.80
CA ALA A 72 -5.88 10.19 1.32
C ALA A 72 -5.93 8.69 0.94
N GLY A 73 -6.94 7.94 1.43
CA GLY A 73 -7.14 6.52 1.10
C GLY A 73 -8.14 6.25 -0.04
N THR A 74 -8.65 7.26 -0.73
CA THR A 74 -9.65 7.10 -1.79
C THR A 74 -9.51 8.15 -2.89
N GLY A 75 -10.30 8.04 -3.95
CA GLY A 75 -10.27 8.97 -5.08
C GLY A 75 -8.90 9.00 -5.77
N PRO A 76 -8.42 10.17 -6.25
CA PRO A 76 -7.17 10.27 -6.99
C PRO A 76 -5.91 10.14 -6.10
N TYR A 77 -6.01 10.37 -4.79
CA TYR A 77 -4.83 10.57 -3.93
C TYR A 77 -3.92 9.33 -3.82
N PRO A 78 -4.42 8.09 -3.61
CA PRO A 78 -3.56 6.90 -3.61
C PRO A 78 -2.79 6.73 -4.93
N TYR A 79 -3.43 7.03 -6.06
CA TYR A 79 -2.82 6.91 -7.39
C TYR A 79 -1.74 7.97 -7.60
N LEU A 80 -1.99 9.21 -7.17
CA LEU A 80 -1.00 10.28 -7.22
C LEU A 80 0.23 9.94 -6.36
N ALA A 81 0.01 9.40 -5.15
CA ALA A 81 1.09 8.96 -4.28
C ALA A 81 1.89 7.77 -4.86
N ALA A 82 1.20 6.77 -5.43
CA ALA A 82 1.85 5.64 -6.11
C ALA A 82 2.65 6.10 -7.34
N ALA A 83 2.08 6.97 -8.18
CA ALA A 83 2.75 7.54 -9.34
C ALA A 83 3.97 8.36 -8.93
N LEU A 84 3.85 9.21 -7.90
CA LEU A 84 4.97 9.98 -7.36
C LEU A 84 6.07 9.06 -6.82
N GLY A 85 5.71 8.01 -6.08
CA GLY A 85 6.66 7.01 -5.60
C GLY A 85 7.44 6.34 -6.74
N GLY A 86 6.74 5.87 -7.77
CA GLY A 86 7.38 5.30 -8.96
C GLY A 86 8.26 6.30 -9.71
N TRP A 87 7.79 7.54 -9.86
CA TRP A 87 8.57 8.60 -10.50
C TRP A 87 9.86 8.93 -9.74
N LEU A 88 9.76 9.11 -8.41
CA LEU A 88 10.90 9.35 -7.52
C LEU A 88 11.89 8.18 -7.54
N ALA A 89 11.40 6.95 -7.62
CA ALA A 89 12.25 5.76 -7.69
C ALA A 89 13.18 5.76 -8.92
N GLY A 90 12.76 6.40 -10.02
CA GLY A 90 13.52 6.57 -11.25
C GLY A 90 14.31 7.89 -11.37
N SER A 91 14.19 8.80 -10.39
CA SER A 91 14.77 10.14 -10.46
C SER A 91 16.17 10.28 -9.84
N ARG A 92 16.93 9.18 -9.70
CA ARG A 92 18.30 9.20 -9.15
C ARG A 92 19.34 10.00 -9.97
N GLY A 93 18.97 10.48 -11.17
CA GLY A 93 19.80 11.36 -11.99
C GLY A 93 18.97 12.34 -12.85
N ARG A 94 19.46 13.59 -13.01
CA ARG A 94 18.73 14.72 -13.62
C ARG A 94 18.35 14.50 -15.10
N TRP A 95 19.03 13.61 -15.81
CA TRP A 95 18.80 13.31 -17.24
C TRP A 95 18.06 11.98 -17.49
N THR A 96 18.00 11.08 -16.49
CA THR A 96 17.28 9.79 -16.57
C THR A 96 15.89 9.85 -15.92
N ALA A 97 15.61 10.88 -15.10
CA ALA A 97 14.37 11.01 -14.33
C ALA A 97 13.09 10.91 -15.18
N ALA A 98 13.04 11.52 -16.36
CA ALA A 98 11.86 11.44 -17.23
C ALA A 98 11.74 10.07 -17.94
N ARG A 99 12.85 9.45 -18.34
CA ARG A 99 12.85 8.18 -19.08
C ARG A 99 12.62 6.96 -18.19
N ALA A 100 13.11 6.99 -16.95
CA ALA A 100 12.97 5.89 -15.99
C ALA A 100 11.80 6.09 -15.01
N GLY A 101 11.45 7.35 -14.67
CA GLY A 101 10.39 7.64 -13.71
C GLY A 101 8.99 7.33 -14.24
N VAL A 102 8.71 7.62 -15.51
CA VAL A 102 7.39 7.36 -16.14
C VAL A 102 7.01 5.86 -16.10
N PRO A 103 7.83 4.92 -16.59
CA PRO A 103 7.44 3.51 -16.57
C PRO A 103 7.29 2.97 -15.14
N LEU A 104 8.12 3.42 -14.18
CA LEU A 104 7.97 3.03 -12.78
C LEU A 104 6.71 3.61 -12.13
N ALA A 105 6.35 4.85 -12.45
CA ALA A 105 5.09 5.47 -12.02
C ALA A 105 3.87 4.68 -12.54
N LEU A 106 3.89 4.32 -13.83
CA LEU A 106 2.82 3.51 -14.44
C LEU A 106 2.72 2.14 -13.78
N LEU A 107 3.84 1.44 -13.58
CA LEU A 107 3.85 0.13 -12.92
C LEU A 107 3.37 0.20 -11.46
N ALA A 108 3.72 1.27 -10.73
CA ALA A 108 3.23 1.48 -9.37
C ALA A 108 1.71 1.70 -9.34
N VAL A 109 1.17 2.50 -10.28
CA VAL A 109 -0.28 2.71 -10.42
C VAL A 109 -1.01 1.43 -10.82
N VAL A 110 -0.48 0.67 -11.79
CA VAL A 110 -1.05 -0.63 -12.20
C VAL A 110 -1.01 -1.62 -11.05
N GLY A 111 0.06 -1.66 -10.27
CA GLY A 111 0.16 -2.52 -9.08
C GLY A 111 -0.88 -2.16 -8.01
N LEU A 112 -1.14 -0.88 -7.79
CA LEU A 112 -2.21 -0.42 -6.90
C LEU A 112 -3.61 -0.80 -7.44
N LEU A 113 -3.86 -0.65 -8.74
CA LEU A 113 -5.12 -1.08 -9.36
C LEU A 113 -5.34 -2.59 -9.20
N ALA A 114 -4.30 -3.40 -9.43
CA ALA A 114 -4.37 -4.84 -9.23
C ALA A 114 -4.67 -5.20 -7.77
N GLU A 115 -4.03 -4.53 -6.80
CA GLU A 115 -4.33 -4.68 -5.37
C GLU A 115 -5.81 -4.41 -5.07
N GLN A 116 -6.36 -3.31 -5.60
CA GLN A 116 -7.75 -2.93 -5.36
C GLN A 116 -8.75 -3.90 -5.97
N LEU A 117 -8.46 -4.44 -7.16
CA LEU A 117 -9.29 -5.43 -7.82
C LEU A 117 -9.33 -6.75 -7.05
N VAL A 118 -8.16 -7.25 -6.62
CA VAL A 118 -8.09 -8.46 -5.79
C VAL A 118 -8.77 -8.23 -4.44
N ARG A 119 -8.60 -7.05 -3.84
CA ARG A 119 -9.32 -6.68 -2.61
C ARG A 119 -10.83 -6.66 -2.81
N LEU A 120 -11.30 -6.10 -3.93
CA LEU A 120 -12.72 -6.09 -4.27
C LEU A 120 -13.24 -7.52 -4.34
N ALA A 121 -12.56 -8.42 -5.05
CA ALA A 121 -12.90 -9.84 -5.13
C ALA A 121 -12.94 -10.52 -3.75
N LEU A 122 -11.93 -10.26 -2.91
CA LEU A 122 -11.90 -10.75 -1.51
C LEU A 122 -13.09 -10.22 -0.72
N SER A 123 -13.36 -8.92 -0.81
CA SER A 123 -14.46 -8.30 -0.06
C SER A 123 -15.82 -8.84 -0.49
N THR A 124 -16.02 -9.05 -1.79
CA THR A 124 -17.21 -9.70 -2.33
C THR A 124 -17.28 -11.18 -2.03
N ALA A 125 -16.17 -11.88 -1.74
CA ALA A 125 -16.22 -13.29 -1.35
C ALA A 125 -16.56 -13.44 0.14
N LEU A 126 -16.00 -12.58 0.99
CA LEU A 126 -16.08 -12.69 2.45
C LEU A 126 -17.37 -12.09 3.05
N HIS A 127 -18.05 -11.18 2.33
CA HIS A 127 -19.41 -10.70 2.68
C HIS A 127 -19.59 -10.13 4.11
N ARG A 128 -18.53 -9.66 4.77
CA ARG A 128 -18.65 -9.20 6.16
C ARG A 128 -19.48 -7.92 6.26
N ALA A 129 -20.47 -7.92 7.15
CA ALA A 129 -21.29 -6.75 7.47
C ALA A 129 -20.48 -5.60 8.12
N ARG A 130 -20.81 -4.36 7.76
CA ARG A 130 -20.25 -3.13 8.36
C ARG A 130 -20.85 -2.85 9.74
N PRO A 131 -20.27 -1.92 10.51
CA PRO A 131 -20.97 -1.33 11.65
C PRO A 131 -22.31 -0.71 11.23
N PRO A 132 -23.26 -0.57 12.17
CA PRO A 132 -24.60 -0.04 11.88
C PRO A 132 -24.56 1.30 11.15
N ALA A 133 -25.41 1.47 10.13
CA ALA A 133 -25.44 2.68 9.31
C ALA A 133 -25.73 3.97 10.10
N ALA A 134 -26.45 3.85 11.22
CA ALA A 134 -26.72 4.96 12.14
C ALA A 134 -25.43 5.56 12.76
N ASP A 135 -24.34 4.81 12.80
CA ASP A 135 -23.07 5.22 13.40
C ASP A 135 -22.12 5.90 12.39
N TRP A 136 -22.50 5.96 11.11
CA TRP A 136 -21.63 6.40 10.02
C TRP A 136 -21.51 7.93 9.97
N ALA A 137 -20.29 8.45 10.09
CA ALA A 137 -19.99 9.87 9.87
C ALA A 137 -19.59 10.20 8.42
N VAL A 138 -19.64 9.21 7.54
CA VAL A 138 -19.38 9.32 6.09
C VAL A 138 -20.13 8.21 5.35
N SER A 139 -20.68 8.52 4.17
CA SER A 139 -21.36 7.54 3.33
C SER A 139 -20.37 6.53 2.74
N VAL A 140 -20.72 5.24 2.83
CA VAL A 140 -19.93 4.13 2.27
C VAL A 140 -20.86 3.09 1.66
N SER A 141 -20.30 2.23 0.80
CA SER A 141 -21.02 1.11 0.20
C SER A 141 -20.16 -0.18 0.23
N GLY A 142 -20.78 -1.30 -0.12
CA GLY A 142 -20.12 -2.61 -0.17
C GLY A 142 -19.77 -3.19 1.20
N TYR A 143 -19.04 -4.30 1.20
CA TYR A 143 -18.69 -5.06 2.41
C TYR A 143 -17.56 -4.42 3.22
N SER A 144 -17.45 -4.82 4.49
CA SER A 144 -16.53 -4.21 5.46
C SER A 144 -15.11 -4.73 5.39
N PHE A 145 -14.93 -6.05 5.18
CA PHE A 145 -13.63 -6.70 5.27
C PHE A 145 -13.08 -7.10 3.89
N PRO A 146 -11.76 -6.96 3.66
CA PRO A 146 -10.86 -6.06 4.37
C PRO A 146 -11.12 -4.58 4.00
N SER A 147 -10.70 -3.65 4.86
CA SER A 147 -10.94 -2.22 4.64
C SER A 147 -10.17 -1.68 3.42
N GLY A 148 -10.90 -1.16 2.42
CA GLY A 148 -10.29 -0.66 1.18
C GLY A 148 -9.53 0.66 1.30
N HIS A 149 -10.04 1.62 2.07
CA HIS A 149 -9.26 2.86 2.30
C HIS A 149 -7.95 2.55 3.03
N THR A 150 -8.00 1.58 3.94
CA THR A 150 -6.83 1.13 4.70
C THR A 150 -5.82 0.43 3.78
N SER A 151 -6.25 -0.54 2.97
CA SER A 151 -5.33 -1.28 2.11
C SER A 151 -4.74 -0.40 1.01
N SER A 152 -5.55 0.43 0.35
CA SER A 152 -5.07 1.31 -0.73
C SER A 152 -4.17 2.43 -0.22
N SER A 153 -4.47 3.04 0.94
CA SER A 153 -3.56 4.04 1.52
C SER A 153 -2.23 3.41 1.98
N ALA A 154 -2.25 2.21 2.57
CA ALA A 154 -1.04 1.51 2.95
C ALA A 154 -0.18 1.11 1.74
N MET A 155 -0.81 0.60 0.68
CA MET A 155 -0.14 0.26 -0.58
C MET A 155 0.48 1.51 -1.22
N ALA A 156 -0.27 2.60 -1.34
CA ALA A 156 0.22 3.86 -1.90
C ALA A 156 1.35 4.49 -1.06
N ALA A 157 1.21 4.49 0.27
CA ALA A 157 2.24 4.98 1.18
C ALA A 157 3.52 4.14 1.12
N GLY A 158 3.41 2.81 0.99
CA GLY A 158 4.56 1.92 0.81
C GLY A 158 5.30 2.16 -0.51
N LEU A 159 4.56 2.36 -1.61
CA LEU A 159 5.13 2.73 -2.91
C LEU A 159 5.82 4.10 -2.88
N LEU A 160 5.20 5.09 -2.22
CA LEU A 160 5.80 6.41 -2.04
C LEU A 160 7.05 6.34 -1.17
N ALA A 161 7.00 5.63 -0.06
CA ALA A 161 8.15 5.42 0.83
C ALA A 161 9.31 4.74 0.09
N TRP A 162 9.04 3.73 -0.73
CA TRP A 162 10.05 3.10 -1.58
C TRP A 162 10.71 4.10 -2.54
N GLY A 163 9.92 4.91 -3.24
CA GLY A 163 10.42 5.95 -4.14
C GLY A 163 11.29 6.99 -3.43
N VAL A 164 10.81 7.48 -2.29
CA VAL A 164 11.52 8.44 -1.43
C VAL A 164 12.85 7.88 -0.92
N LEU A 165 12.88 6.63 -0.44
CA LEU A 165 14.10 5.99 0.04
C LEU A 165 15.13 5.77 -1.08
N ARG A 166 14.65 5.60 -2.33
CA ARG A 166 15.52 5.57 -3.51
C ARG A 166 16.02 6.96 -3.88
N ALA A 167 15.16 7.97 -3.91
CA ALA A 167 15.55 9.32 -4.31
C ALA A 167 16.50 9.99 -3.28
N TRP A 168 16.25 9.79 -1.99
CA TRP A 168 17.00 10.43 -0.90
C TRP A 168 17.55 9.40 0.09
N PRO A 169 18.76 8.87 -0.15
CA PRO A 169 19.40 7.98 0.83
C PRO A 169 19.71 8.74 2.13
N GLY A 170 19.60 8.07 3.27
CA GLY A 170 19.96 8.62 4.58
C GLY A 170 18.78 9.02 5.47
N ALA A 171 19.01 9.92 6.41
CA ALA A 171 18.05 10.25 7.47
C ALA A 171 16.77 10.92 6.93
N VAL A 172 16.90 11.78 5.92
CA VAL A 172 15.76 12.48 5.30
C VAL A 172 14.80 11.48 4.67
N GLY A 173 15.28 10.58 3.81
CA GLY A 173 14.42 9.57 3.17
C GLY A 173 13.78 8.62 4.19
N ARG A 174 14.50 8.22 5.25
CA ARG A 174 13.93 7.42 6.34
C ARG A 174 12.81 8.15 7.08
N THR A 175 13.01 9.43 7.39
CA THR A 175 12.01 10.25 8.07
C THR A 175 10.75 10.38 7.22
N LEU A 176 10.90 10.70 5.93
CA LEU A 176 9.78 10.81 5.00
C LEU A 176 9.05 9.46 4.82
N ALA A 177 9.78 8.34 4.77
CA ALA A 177 9.17 7.01 4.72
C ALA A 177 8.36 6.68 5.99
N VAL A 178 8.85 7.07 7.18
CA VAL A 178 8.11 6.94 8.43
C VAL A 178 6.84 7.79 8.39
N LEU A 179 6.91 9.03 7.90
CA LEU A 179 5.73 9.88 7.75
C LEU A 179 4.68 9.26 6.80
N CYS A 180 5.11 8.60 5.72
CA CYS A 180 4.21 7.85 4.85
C CYS A 180 3.49 6.72 5.62
N ALA A 181 4.23 5.95 6.42
CA ALA A 181 3.65 4.88 7.24
C ALA A 181 2.66 5.42 8.29
N VAL A 182 3.01 6.52 8.97
CA VAL A 182 2.12 7.21 9.93
C VAL A 182 0.83 7.68 9.25
N ALA A 183 0.93 8.25 8.04
CA ALA A 183 -0.24 8.66 7.28
C ALA A 183 -1.17 7.48 6.94
N ALA A 184 -0.62 6.34 6.50
CA ALA A 184 -1.40 5.13 6.23
C ALA A 184 -2.09 4.57 7.48
N VAL A 185 -1.39 4.59 8.63
CA VAL A 185 -1.98 4.20 9.92
C VAL A 185 -3.12 5.15 10.31
N ALA A 186 -2.91 6.46 10.15
CA ALA A 186 -3.93 7.47 10.43
C ALA A 186 -5.18 7.28 9.56
N VAL A 187 -5.03 6.94 8.27
CA VAL A 187 -6.16 6.59 7.40
C VAL A 187 -6.91 5.40 7.95
N GLY A 188 -6.24 4.31 8.32
CA GLY A 188 -6.88 3.13 8.92
C GLY A 188 -7.66 3.47 10.20
N CYS A 189 -7.03 4.18 11.14
CA CYS A 189 -7.66 4.62 12.38
C CYS A 189 -8.87 5.52 12.12
N SER A 190 -8.80 6.40 11.11
CA SER A 190 -9.92 7.27 10.75
C SER A 190 -11.16 6.47 10.34
N ARG A 191 -11.01 5.26 9.78
CA ARG A 191 -12.14 4.42 9.36
C ARG A 191 -12.93 3.85 10.53
N VAL A 192 -12.24 3.44 11.59
CA VAL A 192 -12.88 3.05 12.86
C VAL A 192 -13.48 4.27 13.54
N TYR A 193 -12.73 5.38 13.53
CA TYR A 193 -13.18 6.61 14.15
C TYR A 193 -14.42 7.19 13.48
N LEU A 194 -14.62 7.01 12.17
CA LEU A 194 -15.81 7.43 11.42
C LEU A 194 -16.97 6.41 11.47
N GLY A 195 -16.79 5.28 12.16
CA GLY A 195 -17.85 4.29 12.40
C GLY A 195 -18.18 3.40 11.20
N VAL A 196 -17.32 3.32 10.20
CA VAL A 196 -17.63 2.62 8.93
C VAL A 196 -16.90 1.29 8.74
N HIS A 197 -15.95 0.99 9.63
CA HIS A 197 -15.19 -0.26 9.67
C HIS A 197 -14.94 -0.69 11.11
N TRP A 198 -14.83 -2.00 11.29
CA TRP A 198 -14.33 -2.62 12.51
C TRP A 198 -12.80 -2.54 12.56
N PRO A 199 -12.19 -2.43 13.75
CA PRO A 199 -10.73 -2.56 13.96
C PRO A 199 -10.09 -3.75 13.23
N THR A 200 -10.73 -4.91 13.22
CA THR A 200 -10.23 -6.09 12.49
C THR A 200 -10.28 -5.93 10.96
N ASP A 201 -11.20 -5.13 10.40
CA ASP A 201 -11.19 -4.81 8.97
C ASP A 201 -9.96 -3.98 8.57
N VAL A 202 -9.56 -3.07 9.45
CA VAL A 202 -8.38 -2.21 9.29
C VAL A 202 -7.11 -3.06 9.39
N LEU A 203 -7.02 -3.92 10.41
CA LEU A 203 -5.90 -4.85 10.53
C LEU A 203 -5.78 -5.76 9.31
N GLY A 204 -6.89 -6.31 8.82
CA GLY A 204 -6.92 -7.10 7.58
C GLY A 204 -6.45 -6.30 6.37
N GLY A 205 -6.85 -5.03 6.26
CA GLY A 205 -6.39 -4.12 5.20
C GLY A 205 -4.87 -3.90 5.22
N TRP A 206 -4.27 -3.71 6.40
CA TRP A 206 -2.81 -3.55 6.53
C TRP A 206 -2.04 -4.84 6.23
N LEU A 207 -2.51 -5.99 6.74
CA LEU A 207 -1.88 -7.29 6.46
C LEU A 207 -1.89 -7.61 4.97
N TYR A 208 -3.03 -7.39 4.32
CA TYR A 208 -3.20 -7.59 2.88
C TYR A 208 -2.29 -6.65 2.07
N ALA A 209 -2.31 -5.35 2.35
CA ALA A 209 -1.46 -4.39 1.64
C ALA A 209 0.04 -4.66 1.85
N GLY A 210 0.44 -5.04 3.06
CA GLY A 210 1.82 -5.43 3.36
C GLY A 210 2.28 -6.64 2.54
N CYS A 211 1.42 -7.66 2.40
CA CYS A 211 1.68 -8.80 1.52
C CYS A 211 1.85 -8.36 0.07
N CYS A 212 0.92 -7.55 -0.46
CA CYS A 212 0.99 -7.02 -1.82
C CYS A 212 2.28 -6.22 -2.07
N LEU A 213 2.71 -5.38 -1.11
CA LEU A 213 3.96 -4.62 -1.21
C LEU A 213 5.18 -5.53 -1.25
N LEU A 214 5.25 -6.56 -0.40
CA LEU A 214 6.38 -7.50 -0.40
C LEU A 214 6.49 -8.28 -1.71
N LEU A 215 5.38 -8.49 -2.41
CA LEU A 215 5.36 -9.12 -3.73
C LEU A 215 5.65 -8.11 -4.85
N LEU A 216 5.21 -6.86 -4.74
CA LEU A 216 5.36 -5.87 -5.82
C LEU A 216 6.71 -5.15 -5.82
N LEU A 217 7.27 -4.82 -4.66
CA LEU A 217 8.48 -4.00 -4.58
C LEU A 217 9.73 -4.68 -5.17
N PRO A 218 9.99 -5.99 -4.99
CA PRO A 218 11.18 -6.63 -5.55
C PRO A 218 11.31 -6.57 -7.08
N PRO A 219 10.27 -6.89 -7.88
CA PRO A 219 10.35 -6.71 -9.34
C PRO A 219 10.46 -5.23 -9.74
N LEU A 220 9.77 -4.31 -9.05
CA LEU A 220 9.91 -2.87 -9.32
C LEU A 220 11.32 -2.36 -9.06
N ASP A 221 11.93 -2.75 -7.94
CA ASP A 221 13.28 -2.36 -7.58
C ASP A 221 14.33 -3.01 -8.51
N GLY A 222 14.09 -4.26 -8.90
CA GLY A 222 14.86 -4.94 -9.93
C GLY A 222 14.83 -4.19 -11.27
N TYR A 223 13.65 -3.77 -11.72
CA TYR A 223 13.49 -2.99 -12.95
C TYR A 223 14.14 -1.60 -12.83
N ALA A 224 13.92 -0.89 -11.73
CA ALA A 224 14.54 0.40 -11.47
C ALA A 224 16.08 0.34 -11.54
N ARG A 225 16.70 -0.68 -10.92
CA ARG A 225 18.15 -0.88 -10.99
C ARG A 225 18.67 -1.20 -12.40
N ARG A 226 17.89 -1.88 -13.24
CA ARG A 226 18.26 -2.13 -14.65
C ARG A 226 18.26 -0.84 -15.46
N LEU A 227 17.29 0.04 -15.19
CA LEU A 227 17.22 1.37 -15.80
C LEU A 227 18.40 2.25 -15.35
N ASP A 228 18.78 2.18 -14.07
CA ASP A 228 19.96 2.87 -13.53
C ASP A 228 21.24 2.41 -14.25
N GLY A 229 21.42 1.09 -14.47
CA GLY A 229 22.62 0.51 -15.08
C GLY A 229 22.71 0.63 -16.60
N SER A 230 21.62 1.00 -17.29
CA SER A 230 21.59 1.20 -18.74
C SER A 230 21.91 2.64 -19.14
N ALA A 231 22.20 3.51 -18.17
CA ALA A 231 22.64 4.88 -18.42
C ALA A 231 24.08 4.88 -18.99
N PRO A 232 24.34 5.56 -20.12
CA PRO A 232 25.67 5.58 -20.72
C PRO A 232 26.70 6.22 -19.77
N ASP A 233 27.85 5.55 -19.61
CA ASP A 233 28.98 6.04 -18.82
C ASP A 233 29.53 7.33 -19.42
N ARG A 234 29.27 8.47 -18.77
CA ARG A 234 29.90 9.75 -19.14
C ARG A 234 31.18 9.91 -18.32
N GLY A 235 32.17 9.06 -18.62
CA GLY A 235 33.33 8.86 -17.76
C GLY A 235 34.66 8.57 -18.46
N SER A 236 34.82 8.86 -19.75
CA SER A 236 36.16 8.93 -20.38
C SER A 236 36.27 10.16 -21.28
N GLY A 237 35.98 11.33 -20.70
CA GLY A 237 36.35 12.62 -21.28
C GLY A 237 37.85 12.81 -21.13
N VAL A 238 38.54 12.78 -22.26
CA VAL A 238 39.88 13.30 -22.54
C VAL A 238 40.31 14.34 -21.50
N ARG A 239 41.36 14.02 -20.72
CA ARG A 239 42.13 15.06 -20.05
C ARG A 239 43.01 15.72 -21.12
N PRO A 240 42.98 17.06 -21.28
CA PRO A 240 43.93 17.76 -22.13
C PRO A 240 45.36 17.63 -21.60
#